data_AF-A0A1G6J8F4-F1
#
_entry.id   AF-A0A1G6J8F4-F1
#
_cell.length_a   1.000
_cell.length_b   1.000
_cell.length_c   1.000
_cell.angle_alpha   90.00
_cell.angle_beta   90.00
_cell.angle_gamma   90.00
#
_symmetry.space_group_name_H-M   'P 1'
#
loop_
_entity.id
_entity.type
_entity.pdbx_description
1 polymer ?
#
loop_
_entity_poly.entity_id
_entity_poly.type
_entity_poly.pdbx_seq_one_letter_code
_entity_poly.pdbx_strand_id
1 'polypeptide(L)'
;MKKDIPLPEPVQDVSAFKNEFYRKETAWHRDWKLAFPSSFREIAFFDKANNNLHRADIFTPAGYTIEFQNSPISLAELNSREAFYPNLIWVLNGKKFKGFRVLKHLPDVDDPKLKDYEFCHSDHLSMVRKAEVKMGNFLPKPLNFYHNELKHIKFTSNLYSFCWKQPHSVWYSATAKIIVDLGGHFLYELKQRPQLNGNYPYLKLINRKTFIAQHTPPEY
;
A
#
# COMPACT_ATOMS: atom_id res chain seq x y z
N MET A 1 -3.55 -19.48 -14.87
CA MET A 1 -3.93 -20.23 -13.66
C MET A 1 -3.30 -19.54 -12.46
N LYS A 2 -4.10 -18.87 -11.61
CA LYS A 2 -3.62 -18.51 -10.27
C LYS A 2 -3.53 -19.82 -9.51
N LYS A 3 -2.36 -20.16 -8.96
CA LYS A 3 -2.25 -21.28 -8.03
C LYS A 3 -3.07 -20.89 -6.81
N ASP A 4 -4.13 -21.65 -6.51
CA ASP A 4 -4.85 -21.53 -5.25
C ASP A 4 -3.91 -22.00 -4.14
N ILE A 5 -3.22 -21.05 -3.51
CA ILE A 5 -2.40 -21.30 -2.33
C ILE A 5 -3.40 -21.49 -1.17
N PRO A 6 -3.41 -22.64 -0.48
CA PRO A 6 -4.30 -22.87 0.66
C PRO A 6 -4.10 -21.78 1.72
N LEU A 7 -5.20 -21.29 2.30
CA LEU A 7 -5.12 -20.35 3.41
C LEU A 7 -4.50 -21.03 4.65
N PRO A 8 -3.64 -20.34 5.42
CA PRO A 8 -3.10 -20.88 6.65
C PRO A 8 -4.19 -21.23 7.68
N GLU A 9 -4.01 -22.31 8.46
CA GLU A 9 -4.96 -22.72 9.51
C GLU A 9 -4.63 -22.09 10.88
N PRO A 10 -5.62 -21.53 11.60
CA PRO A 10 -5.41 -20.91 12.92
C PRO A 10 -4.98 -21.90 14.00
N VAL A 11 -4.14 -21.46 14.94
CA VAL A 11 -3.79 -22.20 16.17
C VAL A 11 -4.64 -21.69 17.34
N GLN A 12 -5.28 -22.61 18.08
CA GLN A 12 -6.28 -22.26 19.11
C GLN A 12 -5.69 -21.85 20.48
N ASP A 13 -4.44 -22.17 20.79
CA ASP A 13 -3.81 -21.81 22.08
C ASP A 13 -2.50 -21.02 21.88
N VAL A 14 -2.55 -19.72 22.18
CA VAL A 14 -1.41 -18.79 22.18
C VAL A 14 -1.31 -17.99 23.48
N SER A 15 -1.93 -18.51 24.55
CA SER A 15 -2.07 -17.85 25.85
C SER A 15 -0.73 -17.39 26.46
N ALA A 16 0.38 -18.09 26.16
CA ALA A 16 1.72 -17.77 26.66
C ALA A 16 2.39 -16.52 26.03
N PHE A 17 1.91 -16.03 24.87
CA PHE A 17 2.53 -14.90 24.15
C PHE A 17 1.84 -13.55 24.39
N LYS A 18 0.80 -13.52 25.23
CA LYS A 18 -0.09 -12.36 25.40
C LYS A 18 0.53 -11.23 26.23
N ASN A 19 1.41 -11.52 27.19
CA ASN A 19 1.80 -10.51 28.20
C ASN A 19 2.95 -9.58 27.81
N GLU A 20 3.81 -9.96 26.85
CA GLU A 20 5.02 -9.16 26.54
C GLU A 20 4.82 -8.18 25.37
N PHE A 21 3.94 -8.52 24.42
CA PHE A 21 3.68 -7.70 23.22
C PHE A 21 2.92 -6.41 23.52
N TYR A 22 1.97 -6.44 24.46
CA TYR A 22 1.12 -5.29 24.79
C TYR A 22 1.89 -4.10 25.38
N ARG A 23 3.07 -4.34 26.00
CA ARG A 23 3.87 -3.25 26.59
C ARG A 23 4.58 -2.36 25.57
N LYS A 24 4.66 -2.77 24.29
CA LYS A 24 5.36 -2.03 23.22
C LYS A 24 4.43 -1.51 22.13
N GLU A 25 3.14 -1.83 22.18
CA GLU A 25 2.17 -1.43 21.17
C GLU A 25 1.77 0.04 21.31
N THR A 26 1.76 0.79 20.20
CA THR A 26 1.31 2.19 20.20
C THR A 26 -0.21 2.30 20.18
N ALA A 27 -0.76 3.39 20.71
CA ALA A 27 -2.20 3.67 20.64
C ALA A 27 -2.75 3.59 19.21
N TRP A 28 -2.02 4.13 18.22
CA TRP A 28 -2.38 4.04 16.80
C TRP A 28 -2.60 2.61 16.32
N HIS A 29 -1.69 1.70 16.69
CA HIS A 29 -1.74 0.28 16.30
C HIS A 29 -2.92 -0.42 16.97
N ARG A 30 -3.08 -0.19 18.28
CA ARG A 30 -4.20 -0.74 19.06
C ARG A 30 -5.56 -0.28 18.52
N ASP A 31 -5.71 1.01 18.25
CA ASP A 31 -6.95 1.59 17.74
C ASP A 31 -7.32 1.04 16.36
N TRP A 32 -6.31 0.74 15.53
CA TRP A 32 -6.50 0.05 14.26
C TRP A 32 -7.04 -1.37 14.45
N LYS A 33 -6.49 -2.16 15.37
CA LYS A 33 -7.01 -3.49 15.70
C LYS A 33 -8.43 -3.44 16.25
N LEU A 34 -8.69 -2.50 17.17
CA LEU A 34 -10.00 -2.33 17.81
C LEU A 34 -11.12 -1.98 16.83
N ALA A 35 -10.79 -1.47 15.64
CA ALA A 35 -11.76 -1.16 14.59
C ALA A 35 -12.35 -2.40 13.90
N PHE A 36 -11.79 -3.59 14.10
CA PHE A 36 -12.27 -4.88 13.55
C PHE A 36 -12.90 -5.74 14.65
N PRO A 37 -13.76 -6.73 14.36
CA PRO A 37 -14.29 -7.67 15.35
C PRO A 37 -13.20 -8.40 16.13
N SER A 38 -13.43 -8.73 17.41
CA SER A 38 -12.43 -9.42 18.24
C SER A 38 -12.05 -10.81 17.71
N SER A 39 -12.99 -11.48 17.02
CA SER A 39 -12.80 -12.75 16.32
C SER A 39 -11.72 -12.70 15.23
N PHE A 40 -11.37 -11.51 14.73
CA PHE A 40 -10.41 -11.35 13.63
C PHE A 40 -9.03 -10.93 14.12
N ARG A 41 -8.90 -10.50 15.39
CA ARG A 41 -7.69 -9.85 15.89
C ARG A 41 -6.67 -10.87 16.40
N GLU A 42 -5.40 -10.63 16.11
CA GLU A 42 -4.26 -11.35 16.70
C GLU A 42 -4.29 -12.88 16.47
N ILE A 43 -4.76 -13.31 15.30
CA ILE A 43 -4.91 -14.73 14.95
C ILE A 43 -3.54 -15.30 14.60
N ALA A 44 -3.17 -16.40 15.27
CA ALA A 44 -1.90 -17.06 15.08
C ALA A 44 -2.00 -18.25 14.13
N PHE A 45 -0.95 -18.44 13.33
CA PHE A 45 -0.82 -19.48 12.33
C PHE A 45 0.56 -20.11 12.44
N PHE A 46 0.63 -21.43 12.34
CA PHE A 46 1.90 -22.13 12.37
C PHE A 46 2.40 -22.42 10.95
N ASP A 47 3.53 -21.83 10.59
CA ASP A 47 4.25 -22.14 9.36
C ASP A 47 5.08 -23.41 9.56
N LYS A 48 4.52 -24.54 9.15
CA LYS A 48 5.19 -25.84 9.20
C LYS A 48 6.45 -25.89 8.33
N ALA A 49 6.52 -25.13 7.24
CA ALA A 49 7.64 -25.18 6.32
C ALA A 49 8.89 -24.52 6.92
N ASN A 50 8.70 -23.42 7.64
CA ASN A 50 9.78 -22.66 8.28
C ASN A 50 9.87 -22.87 9.79
N ASN A 51 9.02 -23.73 10.36
CA ASN A 51 8.90 -23.99 11.80
C ASN A 51 8.76 -22.69 12.61
N ASN A 52 7.91 -21.78 12.14
CA ASN A 52 7.73 -20.44 12.71
C ASN A 52 6.25 -20.17 13.03
N LEU A 53 6.00 -19.36 14.04
CA LEU A 53 4.66 -18.90 14.39
C LEU A 53 4.43 -17.49 13.84
N HIS A 54 3.48 -17.34 12.94
CA HIS A 54 3.01 -16.05 12.47
C HIS A 54 1.79 -15.61 13.26
N ARG A 55 1.68 -14.32 13.58
CA ARG A 55 0.47 -13.75 14.19
C ARG A 55 0.02 -12.55 13.39
N ALA A 56 -1.16 -12.68 12.80
CA ALA A 56 -1.83 -11.64 12.05
C ALA A 56 -2.41 -10.60 12.99
N ASP A 57 -2.15 -9.31 12.77
CA ASP A 57 -2.86 -8.27 13.52
C ASP A 57 -4.38 -8.38 13.30
N ILE A 58 -4.79 -8.51 12.03
CA ILE A 58 -6.16 -8.84 11.63
C ILE A 58 -6.13 -9.96 10.59
N PHE A 59 -6.96 -10.98 10.78
CA PHE A 59 -7.27 -11.99 9.78
C PHE A 59 -8.78 -12.08 9.58
N THR A 60 -9.21 -11.91 8.34
CA THR A 60 -10.65 -11.85 8.00
C THR A 60 -11.15 -13.22 7.49
N PRO A 61 -12.45 -13.53 7.65
CA PRO A 61 -13.05 -14.74 7.06
C PRO A 61 -12.92 -14.81 5.52
N ALA A 62 -12.76 -13.67 4.86
CA ALA A 62 -12.51 -13.58 3.42
C ALA A 62 -11.05 -13.91 3.04
N GLY A 63 -10.20 -14.31 4.00
CA GLY A 63 -8.82 -14.72 3.75
C GLY A 63 -7.82 -13.57 3.60
N TYR A 64 -8.20 -12.33 3.93
CA TYR A 64 -7.27 -11.19 4.00
C TYR A 64 -6.54 -11.15 5.33
N THR A 65 -5.23 -10.87 5.26
CA THR A 65 -4.41 -10.51 6.42
C THR A 65 -4.10 -9.02 6.35
N ILE A 66 -4.35 -8.27 7.43
CA ILE A 66 -4.01 -6.85 7.51
C ILE A 66 -3.02 -6.67 8.65
N GLU A 67 -1.87 -6.07 8.36
CA GLU A 67 -0.79 -5.84 9.31
C GLU A 67 -0.55 -4.36 9.47
N PHE A 68 -0.56 -3.89 10.72
CA PHE A 68 -0.34 -2.49 11.04
C PHE A 68 1.12 -2.27 11.41
N GLN A 69 1.78 -1.33 10.74
CA GLN A 69 3.19 -1.09 10.99
C GLN A 69 3.46 0.36 11.38
N ASN A 70 3.85 0.54 12.64
CA ASN A 70 4.23 1.85 13.20
C ASN A 70 5.74 2.14 13.12
N SER A 71 6.59 1.13 12.95
CA SER A 71 8.05 1.24 12.99
C SER A 71 8.68 0.50 11.80
N PRO A 72 9.96 0.70 11.48
CA PRO A 72 10.60 -0.06 10.40
C PRO A 72 10.62 -1.57 10.70
N ILE A 73 10.48 -2.39 9.66
CA ILE A 73 10.69 -3.85 9.73
C ILE A 73 11.91 -4.23 8.91
N SER A 74 12.49 -5.40 9.21
CA SER A 74 13.58 -5.95 8.41
C SER A 74 13.04 -6.48 7.08
N LEU A 75 13.91 -6.55 6.07
CA LEU A 75 13.57 -7.16 4.78
C LEU A 75 13.22 -8.65 4.93
N ALA A 76 13.88 -9.35 5.86
CA ALA A 76 13.59 -10.76 6.15
C ALA A 76 12.17 -10.93 6.70
N GLU A 77 11.73 -10.08 7.63
CA GLU A 77 10.37 -10.11 8.18
C GLU A 77 9.32 -9.79 7.11
N LEU A 78 9.58 -8.76 6.28
CA LEU A 78 8.69 -8.41 5.16
C LEU A 78 8.52 -9.60 4.21
N ASN A 79 9.63 -10.20 3.77
CA ASN A 79 9.62 -11.32 2.84
C ASN A 79 8.95 -12.55 3.46
N SER A 80 9.21 -12.84 4.73
CA SER A 80 8.62 -13.97 5.45
C SER A 80 7.09 -13.83 5.53
N ARG A 81 6.60 -12.63 5.86
CA ARG A 81 5.16 -12.36 5.93
C ARG A 81 4.47 -12.36 4.57
N GLU A 82 5.07 -11.73 3.56
CA GLU A 82 4.49 -11.72 2.20
C GLU A 82 4.48 -13.09 1.54
N ALA A 83 5.49 -13.94 1.83
CA ALA A 83 5.50 -15.32 1.35
C ALA A 83 4.44 -16.20 2.05
N PHE A 84 4.15 -15.92 3.33
CA PHE A 84 3.20 -16.69 4.13
C PHE A 84 1.74 -16.30 3.88
N TYR A 85 1.45 -14.99 3.77
CA TYR A 85 0.09 -14.47 3.64
C TYR A 85 -0.24 -14.06 2.19
N PRO A 86 -1.06 -14.84 1.46
CA PRO A 86 -1.30 -14.58 0.03
C PRO A 86 -2.09 -13.30 -0.25
N ASN A 87 -2.95 -12.86 0.69
CA ASN A 87 -3.77 -11.65 0.58
C ASN A 87 -3.38 -10.62 1.66
N LEU A 88 -2.08 -10.34 1.76
CA LEU A 88 -1.54 -9.39 2.74
C LEU A 88 -1.81 -7.93 2.34
N ILE A 89 -2.20 -7.12 3.32
CA ILE A 89 -2.29 -5.67 3.21
C ILE A 89 -1.47 -5.05 4.35
N TRP A 90 -0.48 -4.23 3.98
CA TRP A 90 0.25 -3.40 4.91
C TRP A 90 -0.47 -2.08 5.13
N VAL A 91 -0.75 -1.74 6.38
CA VAL A 91 -1.24 -0.40 6.77
C VAL A 91 -0.13 0.27 7.57
N LEU A 92 0.47 1.32 7.01
CA LEU A 92 1.63 1.99 7.58
C LEU A 92 1.22 3.27 8.31
N ASN A 93 1.83 3.52 9.48
CA ASN A 93 1.67 4.79 10.17
C ASN A 93 2.47 5.90 9.48
N GLY A 94 1.83 6.56 8.51
CA GLY A 94 2.45 7.60 7.70
C GLY A 94 2.66 8.92 8.43
N LYS A 95 2.05 9.14 9.61
CA LYS A 95 2.29 10.36 10.42
C LYS A 95 3.76 10.53 10.80
N LYS A 96 4.53 9.44 10.83
CA LYS A 96 5.97 9.45 11.15
C LYS A 96 6.86 9.61 9.92
N PHE A 97 6.31 9.58 8.71
CA PHE A 97 7.10 9.67 7.49
C PHE A 97 7.61 11.10 7.29
N LYS A 98 8.93 11.26 7.40
CA LYS A 98 9.58 12.52 7.05
C LYS A 98 9.41 12.75 5.55
N GLY A 99 9.07 13.96 5.16
CA GLY A 99 9.00 14.37 3.75
C GLY A 99 7.98 13.62 2.88
N PHE A 100 7.02 12.91 3.47
CA PHE A 100 5.86 12.39 2.75
C PHE A 100 4.82 13.50 2.57
N ARG A 101 4.52 13.87 1.33
CA ARG A 101 3.56 14.92 0.99
C ARG A 101 2.68 14.45 -0.15
N VAL A 102 1.38 14.49 0.05
CA VAL A 102 0.39 14.37 -1.02
C VAL A 102 0.42 15.68 -1.81
N LEU A 103 0.56 15.61 -3.13
CA LEU A 103 0.79 16.76 -4.00
C LEU A 103 -0.47 17.11 -4.81
N LYS A 104 -0.49 16.80 -6.10
CA LYS A 104 -1.54 17.22 -7.03
C LYS A 104 -2.49 16.08 -7.29
N HIS A 105 -3.76 16.40 -7.57
CA HIS A 105 -4.66 15.44 -8.20
C HIS A 105 -4.04 14.92 -9.50
N LEU A 106 -4.38 13.69 -9.88
CA LEU A 106 -3.99 13.09 -11.15
C LEU A 106 -5.21 12.86 -12.03
N PRO A 107 -5.05 12.88 -13.36
CA PRO A 107 -6.02 12.24 -14.24
C PRO A 107 -6.08 10.74 -13.97
N ASP A 108 -7.01 10.05 -14.64
CA ASP A 108 -6.93 8.60 -14.71
C ASP A 108 -5.59 8.24 -15.35
N VAL A 109 -4.76 7.50 -14.62
CA VAL A 109 -3.39 7.17 -15.04
C VAL A 109 -3.37 6.29 -16.29
N ASP A 110 -4.49 5.61 -16.56
CA ASP A 110 -4.70 4.74 -17.72
C ASP A 110 -5.65 5.38 -18.76
N ASP A 111 -5.92 6.70 -18.66
CA ASP A 111 -6.72 7.43 -19.66
C ASP A 111 -6.14 7.17 -21.07
N PRO A 112 -6.96 6.74 -22.06
CA PRO A 112 -6.49 6.48 -23.41
C PRO A 112 -5.76 7.67 -24.08
N LYS A 113 -6.06 8.91 -23.67
CA LYS A 113 -5.37 10.12 -24.14
C LYS A 113 -3.94 10.22 -23.64
N LEU A 114 -3.59 9.50 -22.58
CA LEU A 114 -2.25 9.41 -22.01
C LEU A 114 -1.40 8.28 -22.61
N LYS A 115 -1.93 7.49 -23.55
CA LYS A 115 -1.23 6.33 -24.12
C LYS A 115 0.15 6.67 -24.72
N ASP A 116 0.32 7.89 -25.22
CA ASP A 116 1.55 8.37 -25.88
C ASP A 116 2.43 9.22 -24.96
N TYR A 117 2.14 9.26 -23.66
CA TYR A 117 2.85 10.06 -22.68
C TYR A 117 3.26 9.24 -21.44
N GLU A 118 4.37 9.65 -20.83
CA GLU A 118 4.89 9.09 -19.59
C GLU A 118 5.02 10.17 -18.51
N PHE A 119 4.68 9.85 -17.27
CA PHE A 119 4.81 10.80 -16.17
C PHE A 119 6.28 11.04 -15.83
N CYS A 120 6.62 12.29 -15.51
CA CYS A 120 7.95 12.65 -15.03
C CYS A 120 8.11 12.33 -13.53
N HIS A 121 9.29 11.86 -13.13
CA HIS A 121 9.64 11.64 -11.72
C HIS A 121 10.10 12.94 -11.05
N SER A 122 9.17 13.86 -10.84
CA SER A 122 9.43 15.13 -10.15
C SER A 122 8.25 15.58 -9.29
N ASP A 123 8.48 16.49 -8.35
CA ASP A 123 7.41 17.11 -7.55
C ASP A 123 6.44 17.95 -8.42
N HIS A 124 6.88 18.37 -9.62
CA HIS A 124 6.02 19.04 -10.60
C HIS A 124 5.28 18.02 -11.44
N LEU A 125 3.95 18.16 -11.51
CA LEU A 125 3.13 17.28 -12.32
C LEU A 125 3.31 17.62 -13.81
N SER A 126 4.13 16.81 -14.47
CA SER A 126 4.41 16.91 -15.89
C SER A 126 4.56 15.54 -16.53
N MET A 127 4.49 15.51 -17.86
CA MET A 127 4.67 14.32 -18.67
C MET A 127 5.65 14.57 -19.80
N VAL A 128 6.19 13.51 -20.37
CA VAL A 128 7.02 13.55 -21.58
C VAL A 128 6.40 12.65 -22.63
N ARG A 129 6.70 12.91 -23.91
CA ARG A 129 6.21 12.06 -24.99
C ARG A 129 6.94 10.72 -24.95
N LYS A 130 6.18 9.63 -25.06
CA LYS A 130 6.70 8.26 -25.08
C LYS A 130 7.72 8.03 -26.20
N ALA A 131 7.53 8.68 -27.35
CA ALA A 131 8.48 8.63 -28.46
C ALA A 131 9.87 9.16 -28.09
N GLU A 132 9.94 10.26 -27.33
CA GLU A 132 11.21 10.85 -26.89
C GLU A 132 11.94 9.92 -25.92
N VAL A 133 11.20 9.25 -25.02
CA VAL A 133 11.76 8.24 -24.10
C VAL A 133 12.32 7.04 -24.89
N LYS A 134 11.60 6.55 -25.91
CA LYS A 134 12.05 5.42 -26.75
C LYS A 134 13.30 5.70 -27.56
N MET A 135 13.46 6.94 -28.05
CA MET A 135 14.63 7.36 -28.81
C MET A 135 15.90 7.51 -27.94
N GLY A 136 15.79 7.29 -26.62
CA GLY A 136 16.91 7.50 -25.71
C GLY A 136 17.32 8.96 -25.58
N ASN A 137 16.40 9.90 -25.86
CA ASN A 137 16.69 11.31 -25.64
C ASN A 137 17.01 11.53 -24.15
N PHE A 138 18.21 12.04 -23.88
CA PHE A 138 18.69 12.26 -22.51
C PHE A 138 17.93 13.40 -21.80
N LEU A 139 17.25 14.28 -22.54
CA LEU A 139 16.50 15.42 -22.03
C LEU A 139 15.15 15.57 -22.76
N PRO A 140 14.18 14.68 -22.51
CA PRO A 140 12.84 14.82 -23.09
C PRO A 140 12.16 16.11 -22.59
N LYS A 141 11.37 16.76 -23.45
CA LYS A 141 10.76 18.06 -23.14
C LYS A 141 9.52 17.89 -22.26
N PRO A 142 9.54 18.34 -20.99
CA PRO A 142 8.39 18.16 -20.11
C PRO A 142 7.19 19.03 -20.54
N LEU A 143 6.00 18.44 -20.45
CA LEU A 143 4.71 19.06 -20.70
C LEU A 143 3.92 19.08 -19.40
N ASN A 144 3.50 20.26 -18.96
CA ASN A 144 2.55 20.36 -17.86
C ASN A 144 1.11 20.20 -18.38
N PHE A 145 0.15 20.06 -17.47
CA PHE A 145 -1.27 19.90 -17.81
C PHE A 145 -1.97 21.19 -18.26
N TYR A 146 -1.24 22.29 -18.46
CA TYR A 146 -1.73 23.48 -19.17
C TYR A 146 -1.33 23.49 -20.65
N HIS A 147 -0.45 22.58 -21.07
CA HIS A 147 -0.01 22.45 -22.46
C HIS A 147 -1.18 22.07 -23.38
N ASN A 148 -1.20 22.55 -24.63
CA ASN A 148 -2.29 22.29 -25.58
C ASN A 148 -2.58 20.80 -25.80
N GLU A 149 -1.57 19.94 -25.68
CA GLU A 149 -1.69 18.48 -25.78
C GLU A 149 -2.39 17.84 -24.57
N LEU A 150 -2.25 18.40 -23.37
CA LEU A 150 -2.69 17.78 -22.11
C LEU A 150 -3.84 18.52 -21.41
N LYS A 151 -4.11 19.79 -21.78
CA LYS A 151 -5.10 20.66 -21.11
C LYS A 151 -6.55 20.15 -21.13
N HIS A 152 -6.86 19.20 -21.98
CA HIS A 152 -8.20 18.61 -22.11
C HIS A 152 -8.39 17.32 -21.29
N ILE A 153 -7.35 16.89 -20.57
CA ILE A 153 -7.39 15.68 -19.75
C ILE A 153 -7.99 16.04 -18.40
N LYS A 154 -9.03 15.30 -18.01
CA LYS A 154 -9.76 15.56 -16.77
C LYS A 154 -9.04 14.91 -15.60
N PHE A 155 -9.00 15.65 -14.49
CA PHE A 155 -8.42 15.18 -13.24
C PHE A 155 -9.46 14.40 -12.45
N THR A 156 -9.00 13.38 -11.73
CA THR A 156 -9.81 12.60 -10.80
C THR A 156 -9.80 13.25 -9.41
N SER A 157 -10.80 12.93 -8.59
CA SER A 157 -10.84 13.38 -7.19
C SER A 157 -10.11 12.43 -6.23
N ASN A 158 -9.69 11.25 -6.69
CA ASN A 158 -9.21 10.17 -5.84
C ASN A 158 -7.79 9.70 -6.16
N LEU A 159 -7.15 10.17 -7.24
CA LEU A 159 -5.74 9.86 -7.53
C LEU A 159 -4.87 11.08 -7.29
N TYR A 160 -3.70 10.88 -6.71
CA TYR A 160 -2.78 11.95 -6.35
C TYR A 160 -1.33 11.58 -6.66
N SER A 161 -0.57 12.55 -7.15
CA SER A 161 0.89 12.50 -7.10
C SER A 161 1.34 12.75 -5.67
N PHE A 162 2.53 12.28 -5.34
CA PHE A 162 3.11 12.49 -4.01
C PHE A 162 4.63 12.58 -4.10
N CYS A 163 5.22 13.08 -3.02
CA CYS A 163 6.65 13.04 -2.80
C CYS A 163 6.88 12.30 -1.49
N TRP A 164 7.87 11.43 -1.45
CA TRP A 164 8.33 10.80 -0.20
C TRP A 164 9.84 10.92 -0.13
N LYS A 165 10.32 11.89 0.64
CA LYS A 165 11.76 12.04 0.91
C LYS A 165 12.16 11.09 2.03
N GLN A 166 13.30 10.41 1.89
CA GLN A 166 13.76 9.40 2.87
C GLN A 166 12.76 8.26 3.18
N PRO A 167 12.22 7.60 2.15
CA PRO A 167 11.45 6.38 2.36
C PRO A 167 12.34 5.29 2.94
N HIS A 168 11.78 4.52 3.87
CA HIS A 168 12.45 3.33 4.37
C HIS A 168 12.55 2.32 3.22
N SER A 169 13.78 1.93 2.87
CA SER A 169 14.06 1.16 1.66
C SER A 169 13.31 -0.16 1.58
N VAL A 170 13.00 -0.77 2.73
CA VAL A 170 12.27 -2.04 2.82
C VAL A 170 10.92 -2.01 2.10
N TRP A 171 10.21 -0.87 2.13
CA TRP A 171 8.90 -0.76 1.49
C TRP A 171 8.95 -0.71 -0.03
N TYR A 172 10.13 -0.51 -0.64
CA TYR A 172 10.32 -0.68 -2.09
C TYR A 172 10.39 -2.15 -2.50
N SER A 173 10.69 -3.06 -1.58
CA SER A 173 10.71 -4.50 -1.82
C SER A 173 9.34 -5.15 -1.59
N ALA A 174 8.39 -4.41 -1.02
CA ALA A 174 7.03 -4.89 -0.81
C ALA A 174 6.33 -5.18 -2.13
N THR A 175 5.73 -6.36 -2.22
CA THR A 175 4.87 -6.77 -3.33
C THR A 175 3.40 -6.74 -2.93
N ALA A 176 3.11 -6.83 -1.63
CA ALA A 176 1.78 -6.71 -1.08
C ALA A 176 1.24 -5.28 -1.17
N LYS A 177 -0.08 -5.16 -1.02
CA LYS A 177 -0.76 -3.86 -1.04
C LYS A 177 -0.29 -3.01 0.13
N ILE A 178 0.20 -1.79 -0.15
CA ILE A 178 0.55 -0.80 0.88
C ILE A 178 -0.52 0.28 0.95
N ILE A 179 -0.99 0.53 2.16
CA ILE A 179 -1.89 1.63 2.53
C ILE A 179 -1.16 2.50 3.55
N VAL A 180 -1.13 3.81 3.32
CA VAL A 180 -0.55 4.78 4.24
C VAL A 180 -1.67 5.51 4.98
N ASP A 181 -1.61 5.47 6.30
CA ASP A 181 -2.49 6.25 7.18
C ASP A 181 -1.77 7.53 7.63
N LEU A 182 -2.19 8.68 7.10
CA LEU A 182 -1.72 10.01 7.52
C LEU A 182 -2.58 10.58 8.67
N GLY A 183 -3.57 9.83 9.15
CA GLY A 183 -4.61 10.25 10.08
C GLY A 183 -5.90 10.71 9.40
N GLY A 184 -6.92 10.97 10.22
CA GLY A 184 -8.21 11.46 9.75
C GLY A 184 -9.09 10.36 9.14
N HIS A 185 -9.87 10.73 8.12
CA HIS A 185 -10.90 9.86 7.52
C HIS A 185 -10.44 9.11 6.26
N PHE A 186 -9.29 9.46 5.69
CA PHE A 186 -8.82 8.91 4.43
C PHE A 186 -7.49 8.17 4.59
N LEU A 187 -7.34 7.15 3.77
CA LEU A 187 -6.13 6.34 3.61
C LEU A 187 -5.63 6.50 2.19
N TYR A 188 -4.34 6.22 1.99
CA TYR A 188 -3.69 6.35 0.69
C TYR A 188 -3.08 5.03 0.27
N GLU A 189 -3.71 4.33 -0.66
CA GLU A 189 -3.12 3.13 -1.29
C GLU A 189 -2.00 3.56 -2.22
N LEU A 190 -0.81 3.02 -2.02
CA LEU A 190 0.32 3.22 -2.91
C LEU A 190 0.15 2.32 -4.14
N LYS A 191 0.08 2.94 -5.30
CA LYS A 191 -0.05 2.29 -6.61
C LYS A 191 1.14 2.64 -7.49
N GLN A 192 1.31 1.86 -8.55
CA GLN A 192 2.28 2.15 -9.59
C GLN A 192 1.64 2.01 -10.97
N ARG A 193 2.01 2.90 -11.88
CA ARG A 193 1.69 2.82 -13.31
C ARG A 193 2.96 2.38 -14.05
N PRO A 194 2.97 1.20 -14.72
CA PRO A 194 4.08 0.81 -15.57
C PRO A 194 4.28 1.80 -16.72
N GLN A 195 5.52 2.22 -16.95
CA GLN A 195 5.89 3.17 -18.01
C GLN A 195 7.37 3.03 -18.39
N LEU A 196 7.75 3.54 -19.56
CA LEU A 196 9.09 3.30 -20.15
C LEU A 196 10.24 3.96 -19.38
N ASN A 197 10.00 5.10 -18.72
CA ASN A 197 10.99 5.83 -17.93
C ASN A 197 10.95 5.43 -16.43
N GLY A 198 10.57 4.18 -16.15
CA GLY A 198 10.41 3.64 -14.80
C GLY A 198 9.04 3.90 -14.19
N ASN A 199 8.49 2.91 -13.50
CA ASN A 199 7.14 2.92 -12.93
C ASN A 199 6.83 4.21 -12.18
N TYR A 200 5.70 4.85 -12.49
CA TYR A 200 5.25 6.05 -11.79
C TYR A 200 4.47 5.69 -10.54
N PRO A 201 4.97 6.00 -9.33
CA PRO A 201 4.22 5.77 -8.12
C PRO A 201 3.16 6.88 -7.93
N TYR A 202 1.97 6.49 -7.50
CA TYR A 202 0.88 7.42 -7.19
C TYR A 202 0.05 6.92 -6.02
N LEU A 203 -0.78 7.78 -5.45
CA LEU A 203 -1.68 7.45 -4.35
C LEU A 203 -3.12 7.36 -4.85
N LYS A 204 -3.83 6.33 -4.40
CA LYS A 204 -5.28 6.22 -4.53
C LYS A 204 -5.92 6.46 -3.16
N LEU A 205 -6.80 7.45 -3.08
CA LEU A 205 -7.55 7.81 -1.88
C LEU A 205 -8.62 6.76 -1.58
N ILE A 206 -8.69 6.31 -0.33
CA ILE A 206 -9.66 5.35 0.18
C ILE A 206 -10.30 5.93 1.45
N ASN A 207 -11.61 5.80 1.60
CA ASN A 207 -12.27 6.15 2.86
C ASN A 207 -11.99 5.08 3.92
N ARG A 208 -11.52 5.48 5.11
CA ARG A 208 -11.17 4.56 6.20
C ARG A 208 -12.34 3.69 6.66
N LYS A 209 -13.55 4.25 6.78
CA LYS A 209 -14.74 3.48 7.18
C LYS A 209 -15.10 2.44 6.13
N THR A 210 -15.05 2.83 4.85
CA THR A 210 -15.31 1.90 3.73
C THR A 210 -14.25 0.79 3.69
N PHE A 211 -12.97 1.10 3.91
CA PHE A 211 -11.92 0.09 3.99
C PHE A 211 -12.20 -0.94 5.09
N ILE A 212 -12.51 -0.49 6.31
CA ILE A 212 -12.84 -1.39 7.43
C ILE A 212 -14.07 -2.24 7.11
N ALA A 213 -15.15 -1.61 6.61
CA ALA A 213 -16.39 -2.31 6.27
C ALA A 213 -16.19 -3.39 5.18
N GLN A 214 -15.38 -3.11 4.16
CA GLN A 214 -15.05 -4.08 3.11
C GLN A 214 -14.31 -5.32 3.63
N HIS A 215 -13.56 -5.17 4.72
CA HIS A 215 -12.80 -6.24 5.36
C HIS A 215 -13.48 -6.77 6.64
N THR A 216 -14.74 -6.39 6.84
CA THR A 216 -15.59 -6.87 7.95
C THR A 216 -16.90 -7.42 7.37
N PRO A 217 -16.85 -8.52 6.61
CA PRO A 217 -18.08 -9.16 6.13
C PRO A 217 -18.93 -9.64 7.34
N PRO A 218 -20.26 -9.72 7.19
CA PRO A 218 -21.12 -10.26 8.24
C PRO A 218 -20.65 -11.66 8.69
N GLU A 219 -20.62 -11.89 10.00
CA GLU A 219 -20.43 -13.22 10.56
C GLU A 219 -21.76 -13.99 10.35
N TYR A 220 -21.72 -15.08 9.59
CA TYR A 220 -22.85 -15.99 9.37
C TYR A 220 -22.72 -17.24 10.25
#